data_AF-A0A529T4J2-F1
#
_entry.id   AF-A0A529T4J2-F1
#
_cell.length_a   1.000
_cell.length_b   1.000
_cell.length_c   1.000
_cell.angle_alpha   90.00
_cell.angle_beta   90.00
_cell.angle_gamma   90.00
#
_symmetry.space_group_name_H-M   'P 1'
#
loop_
_entity.id
_entity.type
_entity.pdbx_description
1 polymer ?
#
loop_
_entity_poly.entity_id
_entity_poly.type
_entity_poly.pdbx_seq_one_letter_code
_entity_poly.pdbx_strand_id
1 'polypeptide(L)'
;MDDNHSGSCLCGAVRFRTSGPLRGVVYCHCSQCRRQTGHFVAATASRDADIVIEGSDALSWYGASDVAKRGFCRTCGSLLFWKHNELDAISIMAGSFERPSGLTAESHIFVSDKGDYYSIEDGLPQFE
;
A
#
# COMPACT_ATOMS: atom_id res chain seq x y z
N MET A 1 16.72 11.88 -10.32
CA MET A 1 15.43 11.99 -9.63
C MET A 1 15.71 11.65 -8.18
N ASP A 2 15.13 12.40 -7.25
CA ASP A 2 15.37 12.14 -5.84
C ASP A 2 14.56 10.88 -5.49
N ASP A 3 15.23 9.74 -5.31
CA ASP A 3 14.60 8.44 -5.01
C ASP A 3 14.20 8.36 -3.53
N ASN A 4 13.92 9.52 -2.92
CA ASN A 4 13.54 9.65 -1.53
C ASN A 4 12.08 10.05 -1.46
N HIS A 5 11.28 9.25 -0.78
CA HIS A 5 9.86 9.54 -0.58
C HIS A 5 9.50 9.47 0.90
N SER A 6 8.59 10.33 1.32
CA SER A 6 8.06 10.39 2.68
C SER A 6 6.54 10.27 2.67
N GLY A 7 6.01 9.81 3.80
CA GLY A 7 4.58 9.69 3.98
C GLY A 7 4.19 9.44 5.42
N SER A 8 2.89 9.45 5.68
CA SER A 8 2.34 9.25 7.01
C SER A 8 0.89 8.76 6.97
N CYS A 9 0.44 8.25 8.11
CA CYS A 9 -1.00 8.07 8.34
C CYS A 9 -1.73 9.41 8.46
N LEU A 10 -3.06 9.39 8.41
CA LEU A 10 -3.90 10.59 8.48
C LEU A 10 -3.60 11.50 9.69
N CYS A 11 -3.30 10.93 10.86
CA CYS A 11 -2.99 11.70 12.06
C CYS A 11 -1.50 12.00 12.27
N GLY A 12 -0.61 11.56 11.37
CA GLY A 12 0.84 11.75 11.48
C GLY A 12 1.56 10.94 12.56
N ALA A 13 0.85 10.10 13.33
CA ALA A 13 1.43 9.28 14.41
C ALA A 13 2.35 8.16 13.90
N VAL A 14 2.07 7.62 12.71
CA VAL A 14 2.95 6.71 11.98
C VAL A 14 3.48 7.45 10.76
N ARG A 15 4.80 7.47 10.61
CA ARG A 15 5.51 8.11 9.49
C ARG A 15 6.47 7.10 8.86
N PHE A 16 6.80 7.30 7.60
CA PHE A 16 7.83 6.52 6.95
C PHE A 16 8.64 7.36 5.96
N ARG A 17 9.85 6.88 5.68
CA ARG A 17 10.73 7.38 4.62
C ARG A 17 11.27 6.20 3.83
N THR A 18 11.31 6.31 2.51
CA THR A 18 11.93 5.32 1.62
C THR A 18 13.11 5.93 0.90
N SER A 19 14.10 5.11 0.55
CA SER A 19 15.22 5.45 -0.33
C SER A 19 15.31 4.48 -1.50
N GLY A 20 15.67 4.95 -2.68
CA GLY A 20 15.78 4.10 -3.85
C GLY A 20 14.44 3.86 -4.58
N PRO A 21 14.47 3.05 -5.64
CA PRO A 21 13.34 2.95 -6.56
C PRO A 21 12.13 2.28 -5.91
N LEU A 22 10.96 2.83 -6.24
CA LEU A 22 9.67 2.26 -5.87
C LEU A 22 9.05 1.54 -7.08
N ARG A 23 8.42 0.39 -6.84
CA ARG A 23 7.63 -0.31 -7.87
C ARG A 23 6.47 0.59 -8.34
N GLY A 24 6.00 0.43 -9.57
CA GLY A 24 4.76 1.10 -10.01
C GLY A 24 3.57 0.79 -9.09
N VAL A 25 2.55 1.63 -9.09
CA VAL A 25 1.38 1.43 -8.22
C VAL A 25 0.51 0.33 -8.82
N VAL A 26 0.27 -0.73 -8.04
CA VAL A 26 -0.67 -1.79 -8.40
C VAL A 26 -1.98 -1.59 -7.64
N TYR A 27 -3.08 -1.70 -8.38
CA TYR A 27 -4.42 -1.69 -7.85
C TYR A 27 -4.88 -3.13 -7.58
N CYS A 28 -5.01 -3.48 -6.31
CA CYS A 28 -5.44 -4.81 -5.89
C CYS A 28 -6.93 -4.81 -5.52
N HIS A 29 -7.70 -5.60 -6.26
CA HIS A 29 -9.17 -5.65 -6.19
C HIS A 29 -9.72 -6.80 -5.34
N CYS A 30 -8.84 -7.62 -4.76
CA CYS A 30 -9.25 -8.80 -3.99
C CYS A 30 -10.19 -8.45 -2.82
N SER A 31 -11.03 -9.42 -2.44
CA SER A 31 -12.00 -9.26 -1.35
C SER A 31 -11.41 -8.73 -0.03
N GLN A 32 -10.18 -9.10 0.34
CA GLN A 32 -9.53 -8.57 1.55
C GLN A 32 -9.23 -7.06 1.43
N CYS A 33 -8.71 -6.62 0.28
CA CYS A 33 -8.43 -5.21 0.03
C CYS A 33 -9.72 -4.40 0.04
N ARG A 34 -10.77 -4.89 -0.64
CA ARG A 34 -12.12 -4.28 -0.63
C ARG A 34 -12.70 -4.10 0.76
N ARG A 35 -12.66 -5.16 1.57
CA ARG A 35 -13.21 -5.12 2.93
C ARG A 35 -12.42 -4.20 3.86
N GLN A 36 -11.12 -4.01 3.60
CA GLN A 36 -10.27 -3.23 4.47
C GLN A 36 -10.30 -1.73 4.17
N THR A 37 -10.44 -1.33 2.90
CA THR A 37 -10.41 0.09 2.51
C THR A 37 -11.78 0.61 2.05
N GLY A 38 -12.77 -0.26 1.86
CA GLY A 38 -14.04 0.08 1.22
C GLY A 38 -13.97 0.16 -0.32
N HIS A 39 -12.80 -0.08 -0.91
CA HIS A 39 -12.57 -0.09 -2.36
C HIS A 39 -11.33 -0.93 -2.71
N PHE A 40 -10.72 -0.80 -3.88
CA PHE A 40 -9.42 -1.46 -4.11
C PHE A 40 -8.31 -0.80 -3.27
N VAL A 41 -7.19 -1.51 -3.11
CA VAL A 41 -5.95 -0.94 -2.56
C VAL A 41 -5.09 -0.44 -3.70
N ALA A 42 -4.55 0.77 -3.59
CA ALA A 42 -3.46 1.26 -4.42
C ALA A 42 -2.15 1.17 -3.63
N ALA A 43 -1.19 0.36 -4.08
CA ALA A 43 0.08 0.19 -3.39
C ALA A 43 1.28 0.15 -4.33
N THR A 44 2.34 0.83 -3.93
CA THR A 44 3.71 0.65 -4.45
C THR A 44 4.47 -0.35 -3.55
N ALA A 45 5.73 -0.63 -3.83
CA ALA A 45 6.60 -1.44 -2.98
C ALA A 45 8.02 -0.86 -2.89
N SER A 46 8.65 -1.03 -1.72
CA SER A 46 10.05 -0.77 -1.45
C SER A 46 10.71 -2.03 -0.87
N ARG A 47 12.04 -2.13 -0.93
CA ARG A 47 12.76 -3.18 -0.19
C ARG A 47 12.69 -2.88 1.30
N ASP A 48 12.74 -3.93 2.12
CA ASP A 48 12.76 -3.75 3.58
C ASP A 48 13.97 -2.94 4.06
N ALA A 49 15.12 -3.11 3.40
CA ALA A 49 16.34 -2.37 3.72
C ALA A 49 16.26 -0.88 3.37
N ASP A 50 15.27 -0.49 2.56
CA ASP A 50 15.15 0.84 1.96
C ASP A 50 14.03 1.66 2.59
N ILE A 51 13.38 1.17 3.64
CA ILE A 51 12.30 1.86 4.34
C ILE A 51 12.59 2.01 5.83
N VAL A 52 12.38 3.22 6.33
CA VAL A 52 12.40 3.54 7.76
C VAL A 52 10.98 3.89 8.19
N ILE A 53 10.46 3.21 9.20
CA ILE A 53 9.12 3.44 9.76
C ILE A 53 9.27 3.96 11.20
N GLU A 54 8.61 5.08 11.49
CA GLU A 54 8.55 5.70 12.82
C GLU A 54 7.14 5.58 13.41
N GLY A 55 7.04 5.61 14.74
CA GLY A 55 5.75 5.56 15.44
C GLY A 55 5.23 4.13 15.69
N SER A 56 6.12 3.21 16.08
CA SER A 56 5.79 1.83 16.45
C SER A 56 4.66 1.73 17.49
N ASP A 57 4.58 2.71 18.38
CA ASP A 57 3.56 2.79 19.44
C ASP A 57 2.16 3.16 18.91
N ALA A 58 2.05 3.58 17.65
CA ALA A 58 0.79 3.80 16.96
C ALA A 58 0.55 2.77 15.84
N LEU A 59 1.57 2.02 15.41
CA LEU A 59 1.46 1.01 14.34
C LEU A 59 1.02 -0.35 14.90
N SER A 60 -0.01 -0.94 14.31
CA SER A 60 -0.40 -2.33 14.53
C SER A 60 -0.25 -3.16 13.28
N TRP A 61 0.08 -4.44 13.48
CA TRP A 61 0.11 -5.45 12.43
C TRP A 61 -1.02 -6.45 12.65
N TYR A 62 -1.83 -6.66 11.62
CA TYR A 62 -2.86 -7.69 11.57
C TYR A 62 -2.45 -8.78 10.58
N GLY A 63 -2.30 -10.02 11.05
CA GLY A 63 -2.08 -11.18 10.19
C GLY A 63 -3.36 -11.48 9.42
N ALA A 64 -3.45 -11.00 8.19
CA ALA A 64 -4.65 -11.19 7.36
C ALA A 64 -4.75 -12.62 6.82
N SER A 65 -3.62 -13.33 6.79
CA SER A 65 -3.48 -14.75 6.45
C SER A 65 -2.15 -15.26 7.01
N ASP A 66 -1.88 -16.56 6.86
CA ASP A 66 -0.60 -17.16 7.25
C ASP A 66 0.59 -16.64 6.41
N VAL A 67 0.30 -16.05 5.24
CA VAL A 67 1.33 -15.57 4.29
C VAL A 67 1.64 -14.09 4.41
N ALA A 68 0.72 -13.27 4.94
CA ALA A 68 0.90 -11.83 4.94
C ALA A 68 0.21 -11.11 6.10
N LYS A 69 0.82 -9.99 6.49
CA LYS A 69 0.32 -9.07 7.51
C LYS A 69 0.09 -7.68 6.94
N ARG A 70 -0.75 -6.91 7.63
CA ARG A 70 -1.19 -5.57 7.23
C ARG A 70 -0.92 -4.57 8.34
N GLY A 71 -0.24 -3.48 8.02
CA GLY A 71 0.16 -2.45 8.97
C GLY A 71 -0.80 -1.27 8.92
N PHE A 72 -1.41 -0.91 10.06
CA PHE A 72 -2.34 0.21 10.17
C PHE A 72 -2.13 1.03 11.45
N CYS A 73 -2.51 2.31 11.39
CA CYS A 73 -2.44 3.19 12.55
C CYS A 73 -3.60 2.91 13.52
N ARG A 74 -3.31 2.61 14.79
CA ARG A 74 -4.31 2.44 15.86
C ARG A 74 -5.12 3.70 16.15
N THR A 75 -4.53 4.87 15.89
CA THR A 75 -5.14 6.16 16.25
C THR A 75 -6.17 6.60 15.22
N CYS A 76 -5.85 6.51 13.92
CA CYS A 76 -6.72 7.02 12.86
C CYS A 76 -7.23 5.94 11.89
N GLY A 77 -6.86 4.68 12.08
CA GLY A 77 -7.30 3.56 11.24
C GLY A 77 -6.67 3.50 9.84
N SER A 78 -5.78 4.43 9.47
CA SER A 78 -5.15 4.42 8.14
C SER A 78 -4.38 3.12 7.93
N LEU A 79 -4.74 2.38 6.88
CA LEU A 79 -3.94 1.30 6.33
C LEU A 79 -2.70 1.91 5.65
N LEU A 80 -1.52 1.39 5.96
CA LEU A 80 -0.25 1.92 5.46
C LEU A 80 0.56 0.86 4.73
N PHE A 81 0.53 -0.37 5.22
CA PHE A 81 1.45 -1.40 4.75
C PHE A 81 0.76 -2.72 4.48
N TRP A 82 1.26 -3.43 3.48
CA TRP A 82 1.06 -4.87 3.31
C TRP A 82 2.43 -5.53 3.22
N LYS A 83 2.61 -6.65 3.93
CA LYS A 83 3.89 -7.31 4.05
C LYS A 83 3.70 -8.82 3.95
N HIS A 84 4.25 -9.42 2.90
CA HIS A 84 4.44 -10.87 2.84
C HIS A 84 5.44 -11.28 3.93
N ASN A 85 5.18 -12.39 4.61
CA ASN A 85 6.00 -12.82 5.75
C ASN A 85 7.41 -13.27 5.33
N GLU A 86 7.58 -13.71 4.08
CA GLU A 86 8.83 -14.33 3.58
C GLU A 86 9.58 -13.52 2.50
N LEU A 87 9.06 -12.37 2.05
CA LEU A 87 9.72 -11.58 0.99
C LEU A 87 10.46 -10.39 1.60
N ASP A 88 11.60 -9.98 1.04
CA ASP A 88 12.37 -8.78 1.45
C ASP A 88 11.81 -7.47 0.86
N ALA A 89 10.49 -7.36 0.77
CA ALA A 89 9.80 -6.18 0.29
C ALA A 89 8.54 -5.88 1.10
N ILE A 90 8.21 -4.59 1.19
CA ILE A 90 7.00 -4.08 1.83
C ILE A 90 6.21 -3.26 0.82
N SER A 91 4.91 -3.52 0.74
CA SER A 91 4.00 -2.69 -0.03
C SER A 91 3.50 -1.53 0.83
N ILE A 92 3.46 -0.34 0.24
CA ILE A 92 3.10 0.91 0.91
C ILE A 92 1.89 1.50 0.20
N MET A 93 0.85 1.86 0.96
CA MET A 93 -0.36 2.45 0.39
C MET A 93 -0.02 3.77 -0.30
N ALA A 94 -0.27 3.86 -1.60
CA ALA A 94 0.15 4.98 -2.44
C ALA A 94 -0.42 6.33 -1.97
N GLY A 95 -1.64 6.31 -1.40
CA GLY A 95 -2.29 7.50 -0.86
C GLY A 95 -1.69 8.05 0.45
N SER A 96 -0.74 7.34 1.06
CA SER A 96 -0.08 7.77 2.30
C SER A 96 1.20 8.59 2.07
N PHE A 97 1.66 8.70 0.82
CA PHE A 97 2.81 9.52 0.45
C PHE A 97 2.47 11.01 0.41
N GLU A 98 3.46 11.86 0.72
CA GLU A 98 3.35 13.29 0.54
C GLU A 98 3.17 13.66 -0.95
N ARG A 99 2.52 14.78 -1.21
CA ARG A 99 2.25 15.26 -2.57
C ARG A 99 3.20 16.40 -2.95
N PRO A 100 3.73 16.43 -4.19
CA PRO A 100 3.53 15.43 -5.25
C PRO A 100 4.36 14.15 -5.00
N SER A 101 3.74 12.97 -5.19
CA SER A 101 4.43 11.70 -4.92
C SER A 101 5.26 11.17 -6.09
N GLY A 102 4.95 11.59 -7.33
CA GLY A 102 5.61 11.10 -8.55
C GLY A 102 5.30 9.63 -8.90
N LEU A 103 4.40 8.98 -8.15
CA LEU A 103 4.03 7.58 -8.39
C LEU A 103 3.12 7.45 -9.62
N THR A 104 3.35 6.40 -10.41
CA THR A 104 2.55 6.07 -11.61
C THR A 104 1.92 4.71 -11.44
N ALA A 105 0.65 4.58 -11.84
CA ALA A 105 -0.05 3.30 -11.86
C ALA A 105 0.48 2.36 -12.94
N GLU A 106 0.56 1.07 -12.60
CA GLU A 106 1.18 0.03 -13.41
C GLU A 106 0.18 -1.01 -13.91
N SER A 107 -0.71 -1.50 -13.04
CA SER A 107 -1.71 -2.51 -13.40
C SER A 107 -2.78 -2.72 -12.34
N HIS A 108 -3.81 -3.49 -12.71
CA HIS A 108 -4.87 -3.99 -11.84
C HIS A 108 -4.73 -5.50 -11.68
N ILE A 109 -4.85 -6.00 -10.45
CA ILE A 109 -4.82 -7.44 -10.14
C ILE A 109 -6.06 -7.87 -9.37
N PHE A 110 -6.45 -9.14 -9.51
CA PHE A 110 -7.67 -9.71 -8.92
C PHE A 110 -8.95 -9.05 -9.41
N VAL A 111 -9.03 -8.70 -10.70
CA VAL A 111 -10.15 -7.91 -11.25
C VAL A 111 -11.47 -8.67 -11.29
N SER A 112 -11.49 -10.01 -11.37
CA SER A 112 -12.69 -10.83 -11.14
C SER A 112 -13.36 -10.54 -9.80
N ASP A 113 -12.56 -10.19 -8.79
CA ASP A 113 -12.97 -9.94 -7.43
C ASP A 113 -13.38 -8.47 -7.18
N LYS A 114 -13.35 -7.61 -8.21
CA LYS A 114 -13.59 -6.16 -8.08
C LYS A 114 -15.02 -5.85 -7.61
N GLY A 115 -15.23 -4.60 -7.18
CA GLY A 115 -16.59 -4.11 -6.93
C GLY A 115 -17.43 -4.09 -8.21
N ASP A 116 -18.69 -4.48 -8.09
CA ASP A 116 -19.68 -4.48 -9.18
C ASP A 116 -20.22 -3.07 -9.49
N TYR A 117 -19.87 -2.08 -8.67
CA TYR A 117 -20.33 -0.69 -8.76
C TYR A 117 -19.43 0.26 -9.58
N TYR A 118 -18.40 -0.24 -10.28
CA TYR A 118 -17.52 0.58 -11.14
C TYR A 118 -16.87 -0.22 -12.28
N SER A 119 -16.41 0.49 -13.31
CA SER A 119 -15.62 -0.02 -14.43
C SER A 119 -14.16 0.41 -14.32
N ILE A 120 -13.24 -0.35 -14.93
CA ILE A 120 -11.82 0.00 -15.07
C ILE A 120 -11.60 0.46 -16.51
N GLU A 121 -11.30 1.74 -16.70
CA GLU A 121 -11.30 2.41 -18.02
C GLU A 121 -10.01 3.22 -18.29
N ASP A 122 -8.96 3.04 -17.49
CA ASP A 122 -7.69 3.78 -17.60
C ASP A 122 -6.70 3.18 -18.61
N GLY A 123 -7.06 2.05 -19.24
CA GLY A 123 -6.24 1.37 -20.24
C GLY A 123 -5.04 0.61 -19.68
N LEU A 124 -4.90 0.50 -18.36
CA LEU A 124 -3.83 -0.27 -17.74
C LEU A 124 -4.08 -1.79 -17.86
N PRO A 125 -3.01 -2.61 -17.84
CA PRO A 125 -3.15 -4.06 -17.79
C PRO A 125 -4.02 -4.53 -16.62
N GLN A 126 -4.89 -5.51 -16.90
CA GLN A 126 -5.80 -6.10 -15.92
C GLN A 126 -5.54 -7.60 -15.83
N PHE A 127 -5.35 -8.09 -14.60
CA PHE A 127 -5.07 -9.48 -14.29
C PHE A 127 -6.10 -10.05 -13.32
N GLU A 128 -6.43 -11.33 -13.51
CA GLU A 128 -7.34 -12.10 -12.67
C GLU A 128 -6.72 -12.56 -11.35
#